data_AF-A0A9D4FW84-F1
#
_entry.id   AF-A0A9D4FW84-F1
#
_cell.length_a   1.000
_cell.length_b   1.000
_cell.length_c   1.000
_cell.angle_alpha   90.00
_cell.angle_beta   90.00
_cell.angle_gamma   90.00
#
_symmetry.space_group_name_H-M   'P 1'
#
loop_
_entity.id
_entity.type
_entity.pdbx_description
1 polymer ?
#
loop_
_entity_poly.entity_id
_entity_poly.type
_entity_poly.pdbx_seq_one_letter_code
_entity_poly.pdbx_strand_id
1 'polypeptide(L)' 'MGCMKTNVNGVVTRVCSLIPLGNKCEKSGGTAVCVCDSELCNGSDTLAISMTLLLCAMLAVFFSKF' A
#
# COMPACT_ATOMS: atom_id res chain seq x y z
N MET A 1 -4.25 -3.77 -17.80
CA MET A 1 -4.39 -4.95 -16.93
C MET A 1 -4.75 -4.45 -15.55
N GLY A 2 -5.77 -5.01 -14.92
CA GLY A 2 -6.14 -4.66 -13.54
C GLY A 2 -5.32 -5.45 -12.52
N CYS A 3 -5.19 -4.93 -11.32
CA CYS A 3 -4.57 -5.59 -10.19
C CYS A 3 -5.54 -5.56 -9.00
N MET A 4 -5.46 -6.59 -8.15
CA MET A 4 -6.23 -6.73 -6.93
C MET A 4 -5.31 -7.06 -5.77
N LYS A 5 -5.59 -6.45 -4.62
CA LYS A 5 -4.92 -6.66 -3.35
C LYS A 5 -5.98 -6.90 -2.28
N THR A 6 -5.93 -8.04 -1.63
CA THR A 6 -6.82 -8.36 -0.51
C THR A 6 -6.01 -8.54 0.76
N ASN A 7 -6.47 -8.00 1.87
CA ASN A 7 -5.93 -8.24 3.20
C ASN A 7 -7.05 -8.83 4.04
N VAL A 8 -6.91 -10.08 4.46
CA VAL A 8 -7.86 -10.77 5.34
C VAL A 8 -7.14 -11.06 6.64
N ASN A 9 -7.46 -10.33 7.70
CA ASN A 9 -6.85 -10.52 9.03
C ASN A 9 -5.31 -10.57 9.02
N GLY A 10 -4.66 -9.72 8.20
CA GLY A 10 -3.19 -9.66 8.08
C GLY A 10 -2.60 -10.53 6.97
N VAL A 11 -3.37 -11.44 6.38
CA VAL A 11 -2.95 -12.22 5.22
C VAL A 11 -3.18 -11.41 3.95
N VAL A 12 -2.10 -11.06 3.25
CA VAL A 12 -2.16 -10.27 2.01
C VAL A 12 -2.10 -11.17 0.78
N THR A 13 -3.11 -11.14 -0.07
CA THR A 13 -3.13 -11.82 -1.38
C THR A 13 -3.12 -10.79 -2.51
N ARG A 14 -2.43 -11.11 -3.60
CA ARG A 14 -2.29 -10.24 -4.77
C ARG A 14 -2.66 -11.03 -6.02
N VAL A 15 -3.51 -10.45 -6.85
CA VAL A 15 -4.01 -11.10 -8.08
C VAL A 15 -3.97 -10.09 -9.22
N CYS A 16 -3.69 -10.57 -10.43
CA CYS A 16 -3.82 -9.77 -11.65
C CYS A 16 -5.12 -10.13 -12.37
N SER A 17 -5.82 -9.12 -12.86
CA SER A 17 -7.01 -9.22 -13.69
C SER A 17 -6.67 -8.79 -15.12
N LEU A 18 -7.15 -9.55 -16.11
CA LEU A 18 -7.03 -9.17 -17.52
C LEU A 18 -7.97 -8.01 -17.89
N ILE A 19 -8.95 -7.71 -17.02
CA ILE A 19 -9.96 -6.66 -17.23
C ILE A 19 -9.65 -5.49 -16.30
N PRO A 20 -9.74 -4.23 -16.78
CA PRO A 20 -9.67 -3.05 -15.91
C PRO A 20 -10.85 -3.05 -14.94
N LEU A 21 -10.57 -2.91 -13.64
CA LEU A 21 -11.57 -2.97 -12.57
C LEU A 21 -11.88 -1.59 -11.99
N GLY A 22 -11.16 -0.56 -12.45
CA GLY A 22 -11.14 0.77 -11.86
C GLY A 22 -10.31 0.81 -10.59
N ASN A 23 -10.13 2.02 -10.06
CA ASN A 23 -9.50 2.25 -8.77
C ASN A 23 -10.58 2.28 -7.70
N LYS A 24 -10.69 1.23 -6.89
CA LYS A 24 -11.59 1.18 -5.73
C LYS A 24 -10.98 0.39 -4.58
N CYS A 25 -11.30 0.79 -3.36
CA CYS A 25 -10.96 0.05 -2.14
C CYS A 25 -12.20 -0.07 -1.27
N GLU A 26 -12.46 -1.28 -0.80
CA GLU A 26 -13.57 -1.60 0.09
C GLU A 26 -13.04 -2.33 1.33
N LYS A 27 -13.59 -2.01 2.50
CA LYS A 27 -13.20 -2.62 3.77
C LYS A 27 -14.43 -3.10 4.51
N SER A 28 -14.47 -4.39 4.85
CA SER A 28 -15.55 -5.00 5.62
C SER A 28 -14.98 -6.02 6.60
N GLY A 29 -15.30 -5.87 7.89
CA GLY A 29 -15.07 -6.91 8.91
C GLY A 29 -13.68 -7.56 8.93
N GLY A 30 -12.60 -6.77 8.90
CA GLY A 30 -11.23 -7.29 8.91
C GLY A 30 -10.68 -7.73 7.54
N THR A 31 -11.51 -7.63 6.50
CA THR A 31 -11.11 -7.78 5.10
C THR A 31 -11.01 -6.42 4.43
N ALA A 32 -9.89 -6.13 3.77
CA ALA A 32 -9.73 -4.98 2.88
C ALA A 32 -9.43 -5.48 1.48
N VAL A 33 -10.17 -5.00 0.49
CA VAL A 33 -10.02 -5.34 -0.92
C VAL A 33 -9.78 -4.06 -1.69
N CYS A 34 -8.65 -3.98 -2.38
CA CYS A 34 -8.31 -2.88 -3.27
C CYS A 34 -8.11 -3.41 -4.68
N VAL A 35 -8.66 -2.71 -5.67
CA VAL A 35 -8.36 -2.93 -7.09
C VAL A 35 -7.84 -1.63 -7.70
N CYS A 36 -6.94 -1.78 -8.65
CA CYS A 36 -6.26 -0.66 -9.29
C CYS A 36 -5.75 -1.07 -10.68
N ASP A 37 -5.67 -0.13 -11.61
CA ASP A 37 -5.32 -0.41 -13.01
C ASP A 37 -3.90 0.04 -13.41
N SER A 38 -3.07 0.40 -12.43
CA SER A 38 -1.69 0.84 -12.63
C SER A 38 -0.68 -0.29 -12.41
N GLU A 39 0.47 -0.22 -13.06
CA GLU A 39 1.54 -1.19 -12.83
C GLU A 39 2.00 -1.19 -11.36
N LEU A 40 2.22 -2.38 -10.80
CA LEU A 40 2.72 -2.60 -9.44
C LEU A 40 1.86 -1.97 -8.31
N CYS A 41 0.62 -1.57 -8.61
CA CYS A 41 -0.25 -0.89 -7.64
C CYS A 41 -0.75 -1.78 -6.50
N ASN A 42 -0.73 -3.11 -6.68
CA ASN A 42 -0.94 -4.08 -5.60
C ASN A 42 0.33 -4.35 -4.78
N GLY A 43 1.37 -3.52 -4.93
CA GLY A 43 2.61 -3.55 -4.18
C GLY A 43 2.44 -3.40 -2.66
N SER A 44 3.53 -3.67 -1.93
CA SER A 44 3.54 -3.62 -0.47
C SER A 44 3.67 -2.18 0.03
N ASP A 45 2.69 -1.70 0.81
CA ASP A 45 2.76 -0.35 1.43
C ASP A 45 3.83 -0.25 2.53
N THR A 46 4.39 -1.39 2.95
CA THR A 46 5.33 -1.47 4.08
C THR A 46 6.68 -0.80 3.82
N LEU A 47 7.11 -0.64 2.56
CA LEU A 47 8.37 0.05 2.25
C LEU A 47 8.26 1.57 2.31
N ALA A 48 7.14 2.15 1.88
CA ALA A 48 6.98 3.60 1.79
C ALA A 48 6.89 4.25 3.18
N ILE A 49 6.14 3.66 4.11
CA ILE A 49 5.94 4.20 5.46
C ILE A 49 7.25 4.16 6.27
N SER A 50 8.05 3.10 6.11
CA SER A 50 9.34 3.00 6.80
C SER A 50 10.35 4.04 6.31
N MET A 51 10.39 4.34 5.01
CA MET A 51 11.31 5.36 4.47
C MET A 51 10.94 6.77 4.94
N THR A 52 9.65 7.14 4.94
CA THR A 52 9.24 8.48 5.37
C THR A 52 9.53 8.71 6.85
N LEU A 53 9.29 7.72 7.71
CA LEU A 53 9.63 7.81 9.14
C LEU A 53 11.14 7.94 9.38
N LEU A 54 11.95 7.19 8.62
CA LEU A 54 13.41 7.30 8.66
C LEU A 54 13.89 8.69 8.23
N LEU A 55 13.36 9.23 7.13
CA LEU A 55 13.65 10.58 6.65
C LEU A 55 13.26 11.65 7.69
N CYS A 56 12.07 11.55 8.27
CA CYS A 56 11.63 12.47 9.33
C CYS A 56 12.52 12.38 10.58
N ALA A 57 12.93 11.18 10.99
CA ALA A 57 13.84 11.01 12.13
C ALA A 57 15.22 11.62 11.86
N MET A 58 15.78 11.43 10.66
CA MET A 58 17.06 12.03 10.28
C MET A 58 16.99 13.57 10.25
N LEU A 59 15.92 14.14 9.70
CA LEU A 59 15.70 15.59 9.69
C LEU A 59 15.57 16.14 11.12
N ALA A 60 14.81 15.47 11.98
CA ALA A 60 14.64 15.88 13.37
C ALA A 60 15.98 15.89 14.14
N VAL A 61 16.86 14.91 13.94
CA VAL A 61 18.21 14.89 14.54
C VAL A 61 19.08 16.03 14.02
N PHE A 62 18.96 16.39 12.73
CA PHE A 62 19.74 17.47 12.14
C PHE A 62 19.30 18.85 12.65
N PHE A 63 18.00 19.10 12.78
CA PHE A 63 17.45 20.37 13.25
C PHE A 63 17.40 20.51 14.78
N SER A 64 17.42 19.41 15.54
CA SER A 64 17.52 19.45 17.01
C SER A 64 18.93 19.75 17.52
N LYS A 65 19.91 19.87 16.61
CA LYS A 65 21.31 20.19 16.91
C LYS A 65 21.68 21.65 16.60
N PHE A 66 20.70 22.52 16.37
CA PHE A 66 20.83 23.98 16.22
C PHE A 66 20.04 24.71 17.32
#